data_AF-A0A3D2U0Q0-F1
#
_entry.id   AF-A0A3D2U0Q0-F1
#
_cell.length_a   1.000
_cell.length_b   1.000
_cell.length_c   1.000
_cell.angle_alpha   90.00
_cell.angle_beta   90.00
_cell.angle_gamma   90.00
#
_symmetry.space_group_name_H-M   'P 1'
#
loop_
_entity.id
_entity.type
_entity.pdbx_description
1 polymer ?
#
loop_
_entity_poly.entity_id
_entity_poly.type
_entity_poly.pdbx_seq_one_letter_code
_entity_poly.pdbx_strand_id
1 'polypeptide(L)'
;MIVLGTAQDGGLPQAGCDCEACRAGRGNPATARRPSCLGLVDGNGGRWMIDATPEFGSQLAELNRGAASRTGKTPDGIFLTHAHVGHYAGLVNLGREVMSGDGVPLWVMPRMAGFLEMNQPWASLVKERRVVLHEMSAGSPVQLGGQLAVQPILVPHRDEFSETVAFRIEGPSRRVLWLPDIDRWPEGWTDWLIDVDVAWLDGT
;
A
#
# COMPACT_ATOMS: atom_id res chain seq x y z
N MET A 1 -9.93 -8.32 -4.27
CA MET A 1 -9.19 -7.70 -3.14
C MET A 1 -8.66 -8.79 -2.25
N ILE A 2 -7.44 -8.66 -1.76
CA ILE A 2 -6.76 -9.61 -0.86
C ILE A 2 -6.11 -8.79 0.25
N VAL A 3 -6.38 -9.11 1.51
CA VAL A 3 -5.73 -8.43 2.65
C VAL A 3 -4.36 -9.08 2.87
N LEU A 4 -3.29 -8.36 2.56
CA LEU A 4 -1.91 -8.86 2.61
C LEU A 4 -1.24 -8.58 3.95
N GLY A 5 -1.75 -7.64 4.74
CA GLY A 5 -1.28 -7.38 6.09
C GLY A 5 -2.24 -6.47 6.84
N THR A 6 -2.17 -6.51 8.17
CA THR A 6 -3.11 -5.82 9.07
C THR A 6 -2.46 -5.28 10.33
N ALA A 7 -1.13 -5.35 10.45
CA ALA A 7 -0.41 -4.77 11.58
C ALA A 7 0.07 -3.36 11.25
N GLN A 8 0.43 -2.60 12.28
CA GLN A 8 1.20 -1.35 12.14
C GLN A 8 2.58 -1.62 11.50
N ASP A 9 3.31 -0.57 11.12
CA ASP A 9 4.61 -0.58 10.42
C ASP A 9 5.58 -1.68 10.83
N GLY A 10 5.72 -1.91 12.14
CA GLY A 10 6.69 -2.86 12.69
C GLY A 10 6.29 -4.33 12.53
N GLY A 11 5.04 -4.60 12.12
CA GLY A 11 4.46 -5.93 12.12
C GLY A 11 4.21 -6.50 13.51
N LEU A 12 3.77 -7.75 13.56
CA LEU A 12 3.64 -8.55 14.77
C LEU A 12 4.30 -9.90 14.50
N PRO A 13 5.44 -10.23 15.15
CA PRO A 13 6.13 -9.46 16.18
C PRO A 13 6.89 -8.25 15.64
N GLN A 14 6.91 -7.16 16.42
CA GLN A 14 7.72 -5.97 16.15
C GLN A 14 9.15 -6.13 16.67
N ALA A 15 10.13 -5.62 15.90
CA ALA A 15 11.54 -5.61 16.30
C ALA A 15 11.73 -4.94 17.68
N GLY A 16 12.43 -5.63 18.59
CA GLY A 16 12.70 -5.13 19.94
C GLY A 16 11.52 -5.19 20.92
N CYS A 17 10.32 -5.58 20.50
CA CYS A 17 9.15 -5.64 21.38
C CYS A 17 9.03 -7.00 22.10
N ASP A 18 8.81 -6.98 23.42
CA ASP A 18 8.58 -8.18 24.24
C ASP A 18 7.21 -8.22 24.93
N CYS A 19 6.21 -7.53 24.37
CA CYS A 19 4.83 -7.68 24.84
C CYS A 19 4.32 -9.12 24.59
N GLU A 20 3.23 -9.49 25.27
CA GLU A 20 2.61 -10.81 25.16
C GLU A 20 2.31 -11.20 23.71
N ALA A 21 1.71 -10.29 22.93
CA ALA A 21 1.38 -10.52 21.53
C ALA A 21 2.64 -10.77 20.67
N CYS A 22 3.73 -10.05 20.90
CA CYS A 22 4.99 -10.27 20.17
C CYS A 22 5.67 -11.60 20.57
N ARG A 23 5.62 -11.98 21.86
CA ARG A 23 6.10 -13.31 22.29
C ARG A 23 5.30 -14.43 21.64
N ALA A 24 3.97 -14.30 21.60
CA ALA A 24 3.10 -15.25 20.91
C ALA A 24 3.41 -15.32 19.41
N GLY A 25 3.53 -14.16 18.74
CA GLY A 25 3.87 -14.07 17.31
C GLY A 25 5.22 -14.70 16.95
N ARG A 26 6.22 -14.61 17.84
CA ARG A 26 7.51 -15.30 17.67
C ARG A 26 7.40 -16.81 17.79
N GLY A 27 6.57 -17.29 18.72
CA GLY A 27 6.38 -18.73 18.96
C GLY A 27 5.40 -19.41 18.00
N ASN A 28 4.51 -18.65 17.36
CA ASN A 28 3.46 -19.18 16.49
C ASN A 28 3.22 -18.29 15.26
N PRO A 29 3.66 -18.72 14.05
CA PRO A 29 3.44 -18.00 12.80
C PRO A 29 1.97 -17.68 12.49
N ALA A 30 1.00 -18.47 12.98
CA ALA A 30 -0.43 -18.20 12.76
C ALA A 30 -0.92 -16.93 13.47
N THR A 31 -0.21 -16.50 14.52
CA THR A 31 -0.49 -15.25 15.24
C THR A 31 0.32 -14.07 14.73
N ALA A 32 1.32 -14.31 13.86
CA ALA A 32 2.06 -13.24 13.23
C ALA A 32 1.18 -12.44 12.27
N ARG A 33 1.48 -11.15 12.12
CA ARG A 33 0.81 -10.23 11.21
C ARG A 33 1.85 -9.37 10.51
N ARG A 34 1.72 -9.22 9.21
CA ARG A 34 2.58 -8.34 8.40
C ARG A 34 2.03 -6.91 8.43
N PRO A 35 2.87 -5.90 8.18
CA PRO A 35 2.42 -4.51 8.10
C PRO A 35 1.29 -4.32 7.09
N SER A 36 0.45 -3.33 7.33
CA SER A 36 -0.78 -3.04 6.59
C SER A 36 -0.53 -2.95 5.08
N CYS A 37 -1.24 -3.78 4.31
CA CYS A 37 -1.08 -3.83 2.86
C CYS A 37 -2.31 -4.48 2.22
N LEU A 38 -2.75 -3.92 1.10
CA LEU A 38 -3.90 -4.41 0.34
C LEU A 38 -3.48 -4.82 -1.08
N GLY A 39 -3.90 -6.01 -1.50
CA GLY A 39 -3.76 -6.50 -2.87
C GLY A 39 -5.04 -6.27 -3.68
N LEU A 40 -4.91 -5.67 -4.86
CA LEU A 40 -5.98 -5.52 -5.83
C LEU A 40 -5.71 -6.43 -7.03
N VAL A 41 -6.75 -7.13 -7.47
CA VAL A 41 -6.71 -8.00 -8.66
C VAL A 41 -7.95 -7.73 -9.49
N ASP A 42 -7.79 -7.59 -10.80
CA ASP A 42 -8.92 -7.48 -11.73
C ASP A 42 -9.24 -8.84 -12.39
N GLY A 43 -10.32 -8.88 -13.18
CA GLY A 43 -10.72 -10.09 -13.93
C GLY A 43 -9.78 -10.46 -15.08
N ASN A 44 -8.84 -9.59 -15.44
CA ASN A 44 -7.90 -9.75 -16.56
C ASN A 44 -6.49 -10.16 -16.11
N GLY A 45 -6.26 -10.32 -14.80
CA GLY A 45 -4.96 -10.68 -14.24
C GLY A 45 -4.01 -9.49 -13.99
N GLY A 46 -4.55 -8.27 -13.96
CA GLY A 46 -3.88 -7.09 -13.42
C GLY A 46 -3.79 -7.16 -11.89
N ARG A 47 -2.65 -6.76 -11.33
CA ARG A 47 -2.30 -6.96 -9.92
C ARG A 47 -1.63 -5.72 -9.36
N TRP A 48 -2.25 -5.09 -8.38
CA TRP A 48 -1.74 -3.89 -7.74
C TRP A 48 -1.59 -4.08 -6.24
N MET A 49 -0.67 -3.35 -5.64
CA MET A 49 -0.49 -3.28 -4.19
C MET A 49 -0.80 -1.87 -3.72
N ILE A 50 -1.49 -1.77 -2.58
CA ILE A 50 -1.52 -0.56 -1.77
C ILE A 50 -0.48 -0.76 -0.68
N ASP A 51 0.48 0.16 -0.68
CA ASP A 51 1.71 0.18 0.07
C ASP A 51 2.71 -0.93 -0.29
N ALA A 52 3.99 -0.59 -0.19
CA ALA A 52 5.12 -1.49 -0.36
C ALA A 52 5.85 -1.61 0.98
N THR A 53 5.41 -2.58 1.80
CA THR A 53 5.87 -2.71 3.18
C THR A 53 7.24 -3.40 3.31
N PRO A 54 7.92 -3.36 4.46
CA PRO A 54 9.13 -4.17 4.70
C PRO A 54 8.96 -5.67 4.38
N GLU A 55 7.73 -6.20 4.46
CA GLU A 55 7.38 -7.59 4.14
C GLU A 55 6.97 -7.79 2.66
N PHE A 56 7.33 -6.87 1.77
CA PHE A 56 6.95 -6.84 0.35
C PHE A 56 7.07 -8.18 -0.35
N GLY A 57 8.17 -8.92 -0.16
CA GLY A 57 8.40 -10.19 -0.84
C GLY A 57 7.33 -11.25 -0.52
N SER A 58 6.96 -11.39 0.76
CA SER A 58 5.95 -12.37 1.19
C SER A 58 4.54 -11.94 0.80
N GLN A 59 4.26 -10.64 0.82
CA GLN A 59 2.98 -10.04 0.39
C GLN A 59 2.79 -10.14 -1.13
N LEU A 60 3.82 -9.87 -1.93
CA LEU A 60 3.78 -10.04 -3.38
C LEU A 60 3.59 -11.51 -3.77
N ALA A 61 4.26 -12.43 -3.07
CA ALA A 61 4.06 -13.86 -3.30
C ALA A 61 2.60 -14.29 -3.07
N GLU A 62 1.93 -13.71 -2.07
CA GLU A 62 0.53 -13.97 -1.79
C GLU A 62 -0.41 -13.32 -2.80
N LEU A 63 -0.15 -12.07 -3.22
CA LEU A 63 -0.85 -11.43 -4.32
C LEU A 63 -0.78 -12.28 -5.60
N ASN A 64 0.41 -12.81 -5.91
CA ASN A 64 0.62 -13.67 -7.07
C ASN A 64 -0.18 -14.98 -6.99
N ARG A 65 -0.33 -15.57 -5.80
CA ARG A 65 -1.15 -16.78 -5.60
C ARG A 65 -2.64 -16.50 -5.75
N GLY A 66 -3.10 -15.32 -5.32
CA GLY A 66 -4.50 -14.92 -5.46
C GLY A 66 -4.90 -14.51 -6.88
N ALA A 67 -3.94 -14.10 -7.71
CA ALA A 67 -4.16 -13.77 -9.12
C ALA A 67 -4.11 -15.04 -10.00
N ALA A 68 -5.20 -15.81 -9.99
CA ALA A 68 -5.30 -17.15 -10.60
C ALA A 68 -4.89 -17.26 -12.08
N SER A 69 -4.87 -16.17 -12.84
CA SER A 69 -4.64 -16.16 -14.29
C SER A 69 -3.26 -15.66 -14.74
N ARG A 70 -2.49 -14.99 -13.87
CA ARG A 70 -1.21 -14.38 -14.28
C ARG A 70 -0.20 -14.24 -13.13
N THR A 71 0.93 -14.94 -13.27
CA THR A 71 2.12 -14.73 -12.43
C THR A 71 3.14 -13.89 -13.18
N GLY A 72 3.54 -12.77 -12.59
CA GLY A 72 4.56 -11.86 -13.10
C GLY A 72 5.51 -11.46 -11.98
N LYS A 73 6.71 -11.06 -12.38
CA LYS A 73 7.83 -10.75 -11.49
C LYS A 73 7.52 -9.62 -10.50
N THR A 74 6.91 -8.54 -10.98
CA THR A 74 6.53 -7.35 -10.20
C THR A 74 5.00 -7.19 -10.19
N PRO A 75 4.43 -6.41 -9.24
CA PRO A 75 3.06 -5.93 -9.43
C PRO A 75 2.97 -5.05 -10.68
N ASP A 76 1.75 -4.92 -11.22
CA ASP A 76 1.42 -4.03 -12.35
C ASP A 76 1.37 -2.56 -11.94
N GLY A 77 1.38 -2.32 -10.63
CA GLY A 77 1.81 -1.08 -10.04
C GLY A 77 1.46 -1.01 -8.56
N ILE A 78 1.87 0.08 -7.93
CA ILE A 78 1.81 0.27 -6.49
C ILE A 78 1.22 1.64 -6.20
N PHE A 79 0.34 1.73 -5.22
CA PHE A 79 -0.18 2.98 -4.66
C PHE A 79 0.42 3.17 -3.29
N LEU A 80 0.96 4.34 -2.95
CA LEU A 80 1.41 4.62 -1.58
C LEU A 80 0.44 5.56 -0.88
N THR A 81 0.13 5.22 0.37
CA THR A 81 -0.73 6.04 1.24
C THR A 81 0.03 7.22 1.83
N HIS A 82 1.23 6.98 2.38
CA HIS A 82 2.06 8.01 3.04
C HIS A 82 3.51 7.56 3.27
N ALA A 83 4.32 8.46 3.85
CA ALA A 83 5.76 8.31 4.07
C ALA A 83 6.16 7.78 5.46
N HIS A 84 5.36 6.87 6.05
CA HIS A 84 5.81 6.05 7.16
C HIS A 84 6.51 4.79 6.68
N VAL A 85 7.56 4.35 7.41
CA VAL A 85 8.47 3.30 6.95
C VAL A 85 7.75 1.98 6.64
N GLY A 86 6.64 1.70 7.35
CA GLY A 86 5.77 0.55 7.11
C GLY A 86 5.14 0.50 5.72
N HIS A 87 5.10 1.63 5.00
CA HIS A 87 4.28 1.78 3.79
C HIS A 87 5.08 1.90 2.49
N TYR A 88 6.37 2.27 2.53
CA TYR A 88 7.18 2.46 1.32
C TYR A 88 8.57 1.80 1.37
N ALA A 89 9.03 1.31 2.52
CA ALA A 89 10.36 0.75 2.64
C ALA A 89 10.57 -0.48 1.76
N GLY A 90 9.51 -1.24 1.48
CA GLY A 90 9.52 -2.40 0.59
C GLY A 90 9.89 -2.10 -0.86
N LEU A 91 9.78 -0.85 -1.31
CA LEU A 91 10.16 -0.44 -2.67
C LEU A 91 11.61 -0.80 -3.01
N VAL A 92 12.50 -0.92 -2.02
CA VAL A 92 13.89 -1.35 -2.22
C VAL A 92 14.00 -2.70 -2.94
N ASN A 93 12.99 -3.56 -2.81
CA ASN A 93 12.94 -4.84 -3.53
C ASN A 93 12.86 -4.66 -5.04
N LEU A 94 12.38 -3.53 -5.55
CA LEU A 94 12.34 -3.23 -6.98
C LEU A 94 13.71 -2.79 -7.53
N GLY A 95 14.70 -2.56 -6.66
CA GLY A 95 16.07 -2.18 -7.02
C GLY A 95 16.81 -3.25 -7.82
N ARG A 96 17.89 -2.85 -8.48
CA ARG A 96 18.68 -3.67 -9.40
C ARG A 96 19.22 -4.95 -8.75
N GLU A 97 19.58 -4.87 -7.48
CA GLU A 97 20.18 -5.95 -6.69
C GLU A 97 19.19 -7.06 -6.30
N VAL A 98 17.89 -6.76 -6.30
CA VAL A 98 16.86 -7.67 -5.81
C VAL A 98 15.99 -8.16 -6.96
N MET A 99 14.97 -7.39 -7.33
CA MET A 99 14.09 -7.78 -8.43
C MET A 99 14.54 -7.17 -9.74
N SER A 100 15.30 -6.07 -9.78
CA SER A 100 15.55 -5.32 -11.02
C SER A 100 14.23 -5.06 -11.74
N GLY A 101 13.37 -4.28 -11.08
CA GLY A 101 12.10 -3.81 -11.65
C GLY A 101 12.34 -3.07 -12.96
N ASP A 102 11.32 -3.08 -13.82
CA ASP A 102 11.36 -2.43 -15.12
C ASP A 102 10.16 -1.50 -15.26
N GLY A 103 10.36 -0.24 -14.89
CA GLY A 103 9.34 0.80 -14.99
C GLY A 103 8.04 0.50 -14.24
N VAL A 104 8.10 -0.10 -13.04
CA VAL A 104 6.89 -0.40 -12.25
C VAL A 104 6.14 0.90 -11.93
N PRO A 105 4.86 1.06 -12.33
CA PRO A 105 4.09 2.26 -12.02
C PRO A 105 3.92 2.43 -10.51
N LEU A 106 4.18 3.65 -10.02
CA LEU A 106 4.07 4.01 -8.62
C LEU A 106 3.21 5.28 -8.49
N TRP A 107 1.98 5.11 -8.01
CA TRP A 107 1.05 6.22 -7.77
C TRP A 107 1.24 6.78 -6.36
N VAL A 108 1.54 8.07 -6.31
CA VAL A 108 1.93 8.78 -5.09
C VAL A 108 1.34 10.19 -5.08
N MET A 109 1.15 10.77 -3.91
CA MET A 109 0.85 12.19 -3.81
C MET A 109 2.12 13.03 -4.09
N PRO A 110 2.01 14.31 -4.51
CA PRO A 110 3.15 15.10 -4.95
C PRO A 110 4.29 15.25 -3.93
N ARG A 111 4.01 15.42 -2.63
CA ARG A 111 5.12 15.47 -1.64
C ARG A 111 5.80 14.12 -1.48
N MET A 112 5.06 13.01 -1.59
CA MET A 112 5.66 11.67 -1.59
C MET A 112 6.55 11.44 -2.82
N ALA A 113 6.17 11.95 -3.99
CA ALA A 113 7.02 11.91 -5.18
C ALA A 113 8.36 12.61 -4.92
N GLY A 114 8.31 13.87 -4.45
CA GLY A 114 9.51 14.62 -4.10
C GLY A 114 10.36 13.94 -3.02
N PHE A 115 9.73 13.35 -1.99
CA PHE A 115 10.42 12.58 -0.97
C PHE A 115 11.21 11.40 -1.58
N LEU A 116 10.58 10.60 -2.44
CA LEU A 116 11.24 9.46 -3.08
C LEU A 116 12.38 9.89 -4.02
N GLU A 117 12.23 10.99 -4.74
CA GLU A 117 13.26 11.51 -5.64
C GLU A 117 14.48 12.08 -4.92
N MET A 118 14.30 12.61 -3.70
CA MET A 118 15.38 13.24 -2.93
C MET A 118 16.11 12.27 -1.98
N ASN A 119 15.52 11.12 -1.65
CA ASN A 119 16.04 10.23 -0.61
C ASN A 119 16.51 8.89 -1.18
N GLN A 120 17.77 8.54 -0.90
CA GLN A 120 18.29 7.20 -1.19
C GLN A 120 17.72 6.17 -0.20
N PRO A 121 17.56 4.90 -0.60
CA PRO A 121 17.88 4.35 -1.93
C PRO A 121 16.79 4.58 -2.99
N TRP A 122 15.62 5.13 -2.62
CA TRP A 122 14.46 5.26 -3.53
C TRP A 122 14.72 6.18 -4.72
N ALA A 123 15.51 7.23 -4.53
CA ALA A 123 15.94 8.13 -5.60
C ALA A 123 16.62 7.37 -6.75
N SER A 124 17.39 6.32 -6.44
CA SER A 124 18.01 5.46 -7.45
C SER A 124 16.98 4.63 -8.21
N LEU A 125 15.89 4.19 -7.57
CA LEU A 125 14.81 3.46 -8.25
C LEU A 125 14.15 4.32 -9.33
N VAL A 126 13.90 5.60 -9.04
CA VAL A 126 13.33 6.55 -9.99
C VAL A 126 14.34 6.85 -11.10
N LYS A 127 15.57 7.21 -10.74
CA LYS A 127 16.64 7.57 -11.68
C LYS A 127 16.97 6.44 -12.66
N GLU A 128 17.01 5.20 -12.19
CA GLU A 128 17.27 4.02 -13.01
C GLU A 128 16.02 3.48 -13.71
N ARG A 129 14.87 4.14 -13.57
CA ARG A 129 13.59 3.72 -14.13
C ARG A 129 13.17 2.31 -13.71
N ARG A 130 13.52 1.90 -12.48
CA ARG A 130 12.96 0.70 -11.84
C ARG A 130 11.50 0.90 -11.50
N VAL A 131 11.15 2.14 -11.13
CA VAL A 131 9.80 2.62 -10.92
C VAL A 131 9.54 3.86 -11.78
N VAL A 132 8.28 4.13 -12.08
CA VAL A 132 7.82 5.37 -12.73
C VAL A 132 6.79 6.04 -11.84
N LEU A 133 7.08 7.27 -11.40
CA LEU A 133 6.17 8.03 -10.55
C LEU A 133 4.99 8.56 -11.35
N HIS A 134 3.79 8.38 -10.81
CA HIS A 134 2.55 8.96 -11.29
C HIS A 134 1.93 9.76 -10.15
N GLU A 135 2.05 11.08 -10.22
CA GLU A 135 1.43 11.94 -9.21
C GLU A 135 -0.09 11.87 -9.28
N MET A 136 -0.70 11.64 -8.12
CA MET A 136 -2.14 11.65 -7.95
C MET A 136 -2.62 13.03 -7.51
N SER A 137 -3.91 13.27 -7.65
CA SER A 137 -4.58 14.44 -7.08
C SER A 137 -5.73 13.98 -6.20
N ALA A 138 -5.86 14.60 -5.02
CA ALA A 138 -6.94 14.29 -4.09
C ALA A 138 -8.30 14.39 -4.79
N GLY A 139 -9.14 13.37 -4.61
CA GLY A 139 -10.46 13.30 -5.24
C GLY A 139 -10.47 12.87 -6.71
N SER A 140 -9.33 12.72 -7.38
CA SER A 140 -9.27 12.28 -8.78
C SER A 140 -9.00 10.77 -8.89
N PRO A 141 -9.93 9.97 -9.45
CA PRO A 141 -9.75 8.52 -9.56
C PRO A 141 -8.73 8.15 -10.64
N VAL A 142 -7.86 7.18 -10.33
CA VAL A 142 -6.98 6.49 -11.26
C VAL A 142 -7.65 5.21 -11.75
N GLN A 143 -7.83 5.08 -13.07
CA GLN A 143 -8.44 3.89 -13.68
C GLN A 143 -7.42 2.77 -13.89
N LEU A 144 -7.77 1.56 -13.49
CA LEU A 144 -6.93 0.36 -13.54
C LEU A 144 -7.67 -0.78 -14.27
N GLY A 145 -7.05 -1.34 -15.31
CA GLY A 145 -7.59 -2.53 -15.99
C GLY A 145 -9.00 -2.38 -16.60
N GLY A 146 -9.52 -1.16 -16.67
CA GLY A 146 -10.86 -0.83 -17.18
C GLY A 146 -12.04 -1.14 -16.25
N GLN A 147 -11.79 -1.73 -15.08
CA GLN A 147 -12.85 -2.21 -14.16
C GLN A 147 -12.64 -1.80 -12.69
N LEU A 148 -11.46 -1.27 -12.38
CA LEU A 148 -11.11 -0.81 -11.04
C LEU A 148 -10.77 0.68 -11.12
N ALA A 149 -11.17 1.44 -10.11
CA ALA A 149 -10.74 2.82 -9.91
C ALA A 149 -10.23 3.01 -8.49
N VAL A 150 -9.12 3.74 -8.33
CA VAL A 150 -8.53 4.06 -7.01
C VAL A 150 -8.47 5.58 -6.88
N GLN A 151 -9.14 6.11 -5.88
CA GLN A 151 -9.26 7.55 -5.64
C GLN A 151 -8.64 7.89 -4.28
N PRO A 152 -7.63 8.77 -4.22
CA PRO A 152 -7.06 9.23 -2.96
C PRO A 152 -8.00 10.22 -2.27
N ILE A 153 -8.13 10.08 -0.96
CA ILE A 153 -8.83 11.02 -0.07
C ILE A 153 -7.81 11.47 0.98
N LEU A 154 -7.58 12.78 1.07
CA LEU A 154 -6.68 13.33 2.10
C LEU A 154 -7.27 13.07 3.48
N VAL A 155 -6.44 12.58 4.39
CA VAL A 155 -6.82 12.33 5.78
C VAL A 155 -5.86 13.02 6.74
N PRO A 156 -6.36 13.53 7.88
CA PRO A 156 -5.51 14.17 8.87
C PRO A 156 -4.66 13.14 9.58
N HIS A 157 -3.37 13.16 9.26
CA HIS A 157 -2.35 12.35 9.89
C HIS A 157 -1.01 13.11 9.80
N ARG A 158 0.02 12.64 10.48
CA ARG A 158 1.33 13.33 10.59
C ARG A 158 2.03 13.46 9.24
N ASP A 159 1.72 14.53 8.53
CA ASP A 159 2.22 14.83 7.20
C ASP A 159 3.67 15.37 7.24
N GLU A 160 4.59 14.66 7.89
CA GLU A 160 5.99 15.07 8.07
C GLU A 160 6.72 15.11 6.73
N PHE A 161 6.69 13.99 6.00
CA PHE A 161 7.45 13.82 4.74
C PHE A 161 6.57 13.71 3.49
N SER A 162 5.28 13.39 3.63
CA SER A 162 4.31 13.38 2.53
C SER A 162 2.93 13.80 3.00
N GLU A 163 1.99 13.94 2.08
CA GLU A 163 0.57 13.83 2.38
C GLU A 163 0.23 12.42 2.89
N THR A 164 -0.85 12.31 3.65
CA THR A 164 -1.48 11.04 4.01
C THR A 164 -2.83 10.90 3.33
N VAL A 165 -3.05 9.76 2.67
CA VAL A 165 -4.32 9.47 1.99
C VAL A 165 -4.91 8.13 2.39
N ALA A 166 -6.25 8.12 2.51
CA ALA A 166 -7.05 6.92 2.32
C ALA A 166 -7.23 6.66 0.83
N PHE A 167 -7.65 5.45 0.47
CA PHE A 167 -8.10 5.12 -0.86
C PHE A 167 -9.56 4.66 -0.86
N ARG A 168 -10.39 5.33 -1.67
CA ARG A 168 -11.66 4.76 -2.11
C ARG A 168 -11.40 3.94 -3.38
N ILE A 169 -11.76 2.67 -3.31
CA ILE A 169 -11.50 1.68 -4.36
C ILE A 169 -12.85 1.23 -4.90
N GLU A 170 -13.10 1.52 -6.16
CA GLU A 170 -14.33 1.13 -6.84
C GLU A 170 -14.02 -0.05 -7.76
N GLY A 171 -14.75 -1.15 -7.57
CA GLY A 171 -14.75 -2.28 -8.49
C GLY A 171 -16.11 -2.48 -9.16
N PRO A 172 -16.26 -3.56 -9.95
CA PRO A 172 -17.46 -3.76 -10.79
C PRO A 172 -18.79 -3.84 -10.02
N SER A 173 -18.74 -4.27 -8.76
CA SER A 173 -19.92 -4.51 -7.93
C SER A 173 -19.80 -4.05 -6.49
N ARG A 174 -18.61 -3.60 -6.06
CA ARG A 174 -18.30 -3.28 -4.67
C ARG A 174 -17.39 -2.07 -4.60
N ARG A 175 -17.58 -1.26 -3.56
CA ARG A 175 -16.73 -0.13 -3.20
C ARG A 175 -16.12 -0.36 -1.83
N VAL A 176 -14.83 -0.08 -1.72
CA VAL A 176 -14.06 -0.28 -0.48
C VAL A 176 -13.41 1.03 -0.08
N LEU A 177 -13.50 1.39 1.19
CA LEU A 177 -12.61 2.38 1.79
C LEU A 177 -11.44 1.67 2.44
N TRP A 178 -10.22 2.08 2.09
CA TRP A 178 -8.98 1.66 2.74
C TRP A 178 -8.33 2.88 3.40
N LEU A 179 -8.45 2.95 4.73
CA LEU A 179 -7.92 4.01 5.58
C LEU A 179 -7.02 3.37 6.62
N PRO A 180 -5.72 3.18 6.33
CA PRO A 180 -4.84 2.45 7.24
C PRO A 180 -4.30 3.30 8.39
N ASP A 181 -4.34 4.63 8.29
CA ASP A 181 -3.80 5.53 9.31
C ASP A 181 -4.60 6.85 9.37
N ILE A 182 -5.01 7.28 10.57
CA ILE A 182 -5.64 8.57 10.84
C ILE A 182 -5.41 9.03 12.29
N ASP A 183 -4.96 10.27 12.48
CA ASP A 183 -4.78 10.81 13.84
C ASP A 183 -6.12 11.20 14.48
N ARG A 184 -7.03 11.79 13.70
CA ARG A 184 -8.29 12.38 14.18
C ARG A 184 -9.39 12.35 13.13
N TRP A 185 -10.62 12.07 13.53
CA TRP A 185 -11.77 12.13 12.62
C TRP A 185 -12.16 13.59 12.34
N PRO A 186 -12.08 14.08 11.10
CA PRO A 186 -12.51 15.44 10.77
C PRO A 186 -14.03 15.56 10.76
N GLU A 187 -14.56 16.80 10.80
CA GLU A 187 -15.98 17.01 10.53
C GLU A 187 -16.35 16.49 9.13
N GLY A 188 -17.51 15.85 9.00
CA GLY A 188 -17.96 15.26 7.74
C GLY A 188 -17.29 13.95 7.34
N TRP A 189 -16.47 13.33 8.21
CA TRP A 189 -15.82 12.04 7.91
C TRP A 189 -16.79 10.92 7.52
N THR A 190 -18.04 10.99 7.98
CA THR A 190 -19.11 10.05 7.62
C THR A 190 -19.36 9.99 6.13
N ASP A 191 -19.09 11.08 5.40
CA ASP A 191 -19.26 11.14 3.95
C ASP A 191 -18.30 10.20 3.21
N TRP A 192 -17.17 9.84 3.83
CA TRP A 192 -16.25 8.83 3.30
C TRP A 192 -16.81 7.41 3.37
N LEU A 193 -17.78 7.19 4.26
CA LEU A 193 -18.46 5.91 4.43
C LEU A 193 -19.78 5.84 3.66
N ILE A 194 -20.31 6.98 3.22
CA ILE A 194 -21.49 7.01 2.34
C ILE A 194 -21.08 6.34 1.03
N ASP A 195 -21.84 5.31 0.65
CA ASP A 195 -21.66 4.52 -0.58
C ASP A 195 -20.46 3.57 -0.63
N VAL A 196 -19.85 3.20 0.49
CA VAL A 196 -18.88 2.07 0.54
C VAL A 196 -19.54 0.80 1.09
N ASP A 197 -19.26 -0.35 0.47
CA ASP A 197 -19.75 -1.65 0.93
C ASP A 197 -18.94 -2.18 2.11
N VAL A 198 -17.64 -1.87 2.13
CA VAL A 198 -16.69 -2.33 3.13
C VAL A 198 -15.74 -1.19 3.45
N ALA A 199 -15.47 -0.96 4.73
CA ALA A 199 -14.47 -0.02 5.18
C ALA A 199 -13.43 -0.74 6.04
N TRP A 200 -12.16 -0.63 5.66
CA TRP A 200 -11.01 -1.00 6.46
C TRP A 200 -10.45 0.30 7.04
N LEU A 201 -10.51 0.43 8.36
CA LEU A 201 -10.18 1.63 9.09
C LEU A 201 -8.99 1.38 10.01
N ASP A 202 -8.28 2.44 10.34
CA ASP A 202 -7.23 2.44 11.35
C ASP A 202 -7.76 1.89 12.68
N GLY A 203 -6.95 1.04 13.29
CA GLY A 203 -7.21 0.40 14.58
C GLY A 203 -5.95 0.29 15.43
N THR A 204 -4.96 1.16 15.19
CA THR A 204 -3.75 1.31 16.00
C THR A 204 -3.97 2.18 17.23
#